data_AF-A0AAJ1PPI3-F1
#
_entry.id   AF-A0AAJ1PPI3-F1
#
_cell.length_a   1.000
_cell.length_b   1.000
_cell.length_c   1.000
_cell.angle_alpha   90.00
_cell.angle_beta   90.00
_cell.angle_gamma   90.00
#
_symmetry.space_group_name_H-M   'P 1'
#
loop_
_entity.id
_entity.type
_entity.pdbx_description
1 polymer ?
#
loop_
_entity_poly.entity_id
_entity_poly.type
_entity_poly.pdbx_seq_one_letter_code
_entity_poly.pdbx_strand_id
1 'polypeptide(L)'
;MKGIMFSFVMVFLTITLITLIAIQRSLITEKREQLYLETRINSMNNLHESIVRDMKKALDIITTRAISVSISHIVTTGIPLDNADNRLEELVLEGTLYGVPQALMENATFGNWTRKMEEVGNLKGFFINITLINLDIKPYDSWNLEVQTQLVLNITDLQGVASLNRTATINTLVNLEGLEDPLYPSATGGIVSNYIVRTPFEGNFTQILLTGNGGNGWVYGECLNVLSGSVASIPVAERNKKILVTDDASGVPSSTLNEFMGIVSDGGINPTSRPYLANTADATSKLSNGTKILIDGDNDRVWYIDNFKEHAENSYYNASNEGPSFLDRLEGKFLIQDKYSSQTSNTIGLESFINKHEFWTLNINISENRTNVDYLYFNTSVDIDVESVKGLHPSFRIDDEHDEAYNVSDILI
;
A
#
# COMPACT_ATOMS: atom_id res chain seq x y z
N MET A 1 -95.78 22.55 -24.66
CA MET A 1 -94.44 22.45 -25.28
C MET A 1 -93.29 22.88 -24.38
N LYS A 2 -93.40 23.95 -23.56
CA LYS A 2 -92.28 24.41 -22.70
C LYS A 2 -91.77 23.35 -21.69
N GLY A 3 -92.66 22.59 -21.04
CA GLY A 3 -92.27 21.53 -20.09
C GLY A 3 -91.52 20.34 -20.71
N ILE A 4 -91.81 20.00 -21.97
CA ILE A 4 -91.11 18.95 -22.71
C ILE A 4 -89.68 19.40 -23.05
N MET A 5 -89.51 20.66 -23.49
CA MET A 5 -88.19 21.26 -23.73
C MET A 5 -87.32 21.29 -22.47
N PHE A 6 -87.87 21.70 -21.32
CA PHE A 6 -87.14 21.66 -20.05
C PHE A 6 -86.75 20.25 -19.60
N SER A 7 -87.61 19.25 -19.87
CA SER A 7 -87.30 17.84 -19.56
C SER A 7 -86.17 17.31 -20.44
N PHE A 8 -86.15 17.63 -21.74
CA PHE A 8 -85.05 17.27 -22.63
C PHE A 8 -83.73 17.93 -22.23
N VAL A 9 -83.75 19.21 -21.84
CA VAL A 9 -82.57 19.93 -21.35
C VAL A 9 -82.03 19.30 -20.07
N MET A 10 -82.90 18.93 -19.13
CA MET A 10 -82.49 18.24 -17.90
C MET A 10 -81.88 16.86 -18.17
N VAL A 11 -82.48 16.07 -19.06
CA VAL A 11 -81.93 14.75 -19.45
C VAL A 11 -80.59 14.90 -20.15
N PHE A 12 -80.44 15.90 -21.02
CA PHE A 12 -79.17 16.16 -21.69
C PHE A 12 -78.08 16.58 -20.69
N LEU A 13 -78.41 17.44 -19.72
CA LEU A 13 -77.50 17.83 -18.64
C LEU A 13 -77.10 16.65 -17.75
N THR A 14 -78.03 15.78 -17.38
CA THR A 14 -77.71 14.61 -16.55
C THR A 14 -76.84 13.61 -17.30
N ILE A 15 -77.12 13.35 -18.58
CA ILE A 15 -76.26 12.49 -19.42
C ILE A 15 -74.85 13.08 -19.53
N THR A 16 -74.74 14.39 -19.79
CA THR A 16 -73.45 15.09 -19.88
C THR A 16 -72.67 15.02 -18.57
N LEU A 17 -73.34 15.15 -17.42
CA LEU A 17 -72.71 15.03 -16.12
C LEU A 17 -72.19 13.59 -15.88
N ILE A 18 -72.99 12.58 -16.22
CA ILE A 18 -72.61 11.17 -16.09
C ILE A 18 -71.42 10.84 -16.99
N THR A 19 -71.40 11.32 -18.24
CA THR A 19 -70.27 11.08 -19.15
C THR A 19 -69.00 11.77 -18.65
N LEU A 20 -69.11 12.98 -18.10
CA LEU A 20 -67.98 13.72 -17.55
C LEU A 20 -67.38 13.01 -16.33
N ILE A 21 -68.23 12.48 -15.43
CA ILE A 21 -67.79 11.65 -14.30
C ILE A 21 -67.13 10.35 -14.77
N ALA A 22 -67.69 9.69 -15.79
CA ALA A 22 -67.12 8.47 -16.35
C ALA A 22 -65.74 8.71 -16.98
N ILE A 23 -65.58 9.79 -17.75
CA ILE A 23 -64.30 10.20 -18.33
C ILE A 23 -63.29 10.54 -17.22
N GLN A 24 -63.69 11.33 -16.22
CA GLN A 24 -62.80 11.69 -15.11
C GLN A 24 -62.33 10.46 -14.34
N ARG A 25 -63.23 9.50 -14.07
CA ARG A 25 -62.87 8.24 -13.42
C ARG A 25 -61.88 7.44 -14.27
N SER A 26 -62.11 7.32 -15.57
CA SER A 26 -61.21 6.62 -16.49
C SER A 26 -59.81 7.23 -16.49
N LEU A 27 -59.72 8.56 -16.63
CA LEU A 27 -58.44 9.28 -16.64
C LEU A 27 -57.68 9.15 -15.31
N ILE A 28 -58.39 9.17 -14.18
CA ILE A 28 -57.77 8.99 -12.86
C ILE A 28 -57.25 7.56 -12.70
N THR A 29 -57.99 6.55 -13.15
CA THR A 29 -57.54 5.15 -13.10
C THR A 29 -56.30 4.95 -13.96
N GLU A 30 -56.31 5.41 -15.20
CA GLU A 30 -55.16 5.30 -16.10
C GLU A 30 -53.93 6.02 -15.55
N LYS A 31 -54.09 7.25 -15.02
CA LYS A 31 -53.00 7.99 -14.39
C LYS A 31 -52.43 7.27 -13.15
N ARG A 32 -53.29 6.60 -12.36
CA ARG A 32 -52.84 5.82 -11.20
C ARG A 32 -52.06 4.57 -11.62
N GLU A 33 -52.52 3.88 -12.66
CA GLU A 33 -51.82 2.72 -13.21
C GLU A 33 -50.45 3.12 -13.76
N GLN A 34 -50.37 4.20 -14.55
CA GLN A 34 -49.10 4.73 -15.04
C GLN A 34 -48.15 5.12 -13.92
N LEU A 35 -48.64 5.85 -12.90
CA LEU A 35 -47.82 6.24 -11.75
C LEU A 35 -47.31 5.03 -10.96
N TYR A 36 -48.15 4.00 -10.80
CA TYR A 36 -47.77 2.75 -10.16
C TYR A 36 -46.66 2.05 -10.95
N LEU A 37 -46.82 1.90 -12.27
CA LEU A 37 -45.81 1.30 -13.16
C LEU A 37 -44.50 2.07 -13.11
N GLU A 38 -44.54 3.39 -13.24
CA GLU A 38 -43.37 4.27 -13.18
C GLU A 38 -42.65 4.13 -11.84
N THR A 39 -43.39 4.11 -10.73
CA THR A 39 -42.81 3.94 -9.39
C THR A 39 -42.13 2.57 -9.23
N ARG A 40 -42.73 1.49 -9.75
CA ARG A 40 -42.13 0.15 -9.70
C ARG A 40 -40.87 0.06 -10.56
N ILE A 41 -40.89 0.58 -11.78
CA ILE A 41 -39.72 0.61 -12.67
C ILE A 41 -38.59 1.44 -12.04
N ASN A 42 -38.90 2.62 -11.49
CA ASN A 42 -37.90 3.45 -10.80
C ASN A 42 -37.32 2.74 -9.57
N SER A 43 -38.15 2.02 -8.82
CA SER A 43 -37.69 1.21 -7.68
C SER A 43 -36.75 0.08 -8.11
N MET A 44 -37.03 -0.60 -9.24
CA MET A 44 -36.16 -1.63 -9.80
C MET A 44 -34.82 -1.07 -10.27
N ASN A 45 -34.82 0.08 -10.96
CA ASN A 45 -33.59 0.75 -11.38
C ASN A 45 -32.74 1.18 -10.17
N ASN A 46 -33.36 1.79 -9.16
CA ASN A 46 -32.67 2.18 -7.93
C ASN A 46 -32.08 0.97 -7.17
N LEU A 47 -32.79 -0.17 -7.19
CA LEU A 47 -32.31 -1.42 -6.61
C LEU A 47 -31.12 -1.97 -7.38
N HIS A 48 -31.19 -2.00 -8.72
CA HIS A 48 -30.08 -2.38 -9.58
C HIS A 48 -28.82 -1.53 -9.29
N GLU A 49 -28.95 -0.21 -9.29
CA GLU A 49 -27.81 0.69 -9.01
C GLU A 49 -27.25 0.50 -7.61
N SER A 50 -28.12 0.21 -6.64
CA SER A 50 -27.70 -0.07 -5.26
C SER A 50 -26.94 -1.38 -5.15
N ILE A 51 -27.39 -2.44 -5.84
CA ILE A 51 -26.70 -3.74 -5.88
C ILE A 51 -25.34 -3.60 -6.56
N VAL A 52 -25.26 -2.90 -7.69
CA VAL A 52 -23.99 -2.64 -8.40
C VAL A 52 -22.99 -1.89 -7.51
N ARG A 53 -23.45 -0.88 -6.77
CA ARG A 53 -22.60 -0.11 -5.85
C ARG A 53 -22.18 -0.93 -4.63
N ASP A 54 -23.07 -1.74 -4.08
CA ASP A 54 -22.78 -2.61 -2.94
C ASP A 54 -21.81 -3.72 -3.33
N MET A 55 -21.93 -4.27 -4.54
CA MET A 55 -21.04 -5.30 -5.05
C MET A 55 -19.57 -4.87 -5.06
N LYS A 56 -19.28 -3.61 -5.39
CA LYS A 56 -17.91 -3.06 -5.32
C LYS A 56 -17.31 -3.19 -3.92
N LYS A 57 -18.10 -2.86 -2.88
CA LYS A 57 -17.69 -2.96 -1.48
C LYS A 57 -17.63 -4.41 -1.00
N ALA A 58 -18.56 -5.24 -1.46
CA ALA A 58 -18.58 -6.65 -1.14
C ALA A 58 -17.32 -7.34 -1.67
N LEU A 59 -16.95 -7.09 -2.94
CA LEU A 59 -15.71 -7.62 -3.52
C LEU A 59 -14.46 -7.17 -2.76
N ASP A 60 -14.36 -5.90 -2.39
CA ASP A 60 -13.25 -5.38 -1.58
C ASP A 60 -13.09 -6.16 -0.26
N ILE A 61 -14.17 -6.29 0.50
CA ILE A 61 -14.18 -6.98 1.79
C ILE A 61 -13.89 -8.48 1.64
N ILE A 62 -14.54 -9.14 0.67
CA ILE A 62 -14.40 -10.59 0.45
C ILE A 62 -12.98 -10.90 -0.02
N THR A 63 -12.43 -10.10 -0.92
CA THR A 63 -11.06 -10.28 -1.44
C THR A 63 -10.03 -10.01 -0.36
N THR A 64 -10.18 -8.94 0.44
CA THR A 64 -9.30 -8.68 1.58
C THR A 64 -9.26 -9.86 2.55
N ARG A 65 -10.42 -10.47 2.84
CA ARG A 65 -10.49 -11.69 3.66
C ARG A 65 -9.83 -12.89 3.00
N ALA A 66 -10.01 -13.08 1.69
CA ALA A 66 -9.35 -14.13 0.94
C ALA A 66 -7.81 -13.99 0.99
N ILE A 67 -7.30 -12.76 0.88
CA ILE A 67 -5.87 -12.47 1.05
C ILE A 67 -5.42 -12.81 2.48
N SER A 68 -6.17 -12.39 3.49
CA SER A 68 -5.84 -12.71 4.90
C SER A 68 -5.82 -14.22 5.15
N VAL A 69 -6.72 -14.99 4.54
CA VAL A 69 -6.74 -16.47 4.62
C VAL A 69 -5.50 -17.05 3.95
N SER A 70 -5.12 -16.52 2.79
CA SER A 70 -3.94 -16.96 2.04
C SER A 70 -2.66 -16.74 2.83
N ILE A 71 -2.50 -15.56 3.43
CA ILE A 71 -1.38 -15.25 4.34
C ILE A 71 -1.41 -16.19 5.55
N SER A 72 -2.57 -16.34 6.20
CA SER A 72 -2.72 -17.20 7.38
C SER A 72 -2.36 -18.66 7.08
N HIS A 73 -2.68 -19.16 5.88
CA HIS A 73 -2.24 -20.47 5.42
C HIS A 73 -0.71 -20.54 5.38
N ILE A 74 -0.05 -19.59 4.72
CA ILE A 74 1.41 -19.56 4.57
C ILE A 74 2.11 -19.42 5.93
N VAL A 75 1.61 -18.58 6.84
CA VAL A 75 2.15 -18.44 8.20
C VAL A 75 2.03 -19.74 8.98
N THR A 76 0.92 -20.47 8.83
CA THR A 76 0.66 -21.70 9.60
C THR A 76 1.38 -22.92 9.02
N THR A 77 1.46 -23.04 7.70
CA THR A 77 2.02 -24.22 7.03
C THR A 77 3.46 -24.04 6.56
N GLY A 78 3.89 -22.79 6.36
CA GLY A 78 5.15 -22.45 5.68
C GLY A 78 5.13 -22.71 4.17
N ILE A 79 4.00 -23.15 3.61
CA ILE A 79 3.89 -23.58 2.21
C ILE A 79 3.23 -22.47 1.39
N PRO A 80 3.89 -21.95 0.34
CA PRO A 80 3.30 -21.02 -0.61
C PRO A 80 2.09 -21.59 -1.37
N LEU A 81 1.33 -20.70 -2.01
CA LEU A 81 0.27 -21.09 -2.92
C LEU A 81 0.84 -21.63 -4.24
N ASP A 82 0.08 -22.52 -4.89
CA ASP A 82 0.42 -23.04 -6.22
C ASP A 82 0.13 -22.04 -7.33
N ASN A 83 -0.97 -21.31 -7.23
CA ASN A 83 -1.39 -20.28 -8.16
C ASN A 83 -2.26 -19.24 -7.41
N ALA A 84 -1.72 -18.05 -7.15
CA ALA A 84 -2.34 -17.10 -6.22
C ALA A 84 -3.70 -16.58 -6.71
N ASP A 85 -3.82 -16.21 -7.99
CA ASP A 85 -5.05 -15.74 -8.63
C ASP A 85 -6.17 -16.79 -8.52
N ASN A 86 -5.93 -18.03 -8.96
CA ASN A 86 -6.93 -19.09 -8.89
C ASN A 86 -7.36 -19.41 -7.46
N ARG A 87 -6.43 -19.34 -6.48
CA ARG A 87 -6.76 -19.61 -5.08
C ARG A 87 -7.54 -18.47 -4.43
N LEU A 88 -7.25 -17.24 -4.79
CA LEU A 88 -8.04 -16.09 -4.36
C LEU A 88 -9.44 -16.13 -4.98
N GLU A 89 -9.58 -16.52 -6.25
CA GLU A 89 -10.88 -16.73 -6.89
C GLU A 89 -11.70 -17.83 -6.19
N GLU A 90 -11.09 -18.98 -5.89
CA GLU A 90 -11.71 -20.07 -5.14
C GLU A 90 -12.24 -19.58 -3.78
N LEU A 91 -11.43 -18.82 -3.05
CA LEU A 91 -11.80 -18.25 -1.75
C LEU A 91 -12.96 -17.25 -1.88
N VAL A 92 -12.93 -16.36 -2.87
CA VAL A 92 -13.97 -15.35 -3.08
C VAL A 92 -15.33 -16.00 -3.43
N LEU A 93 -15.31 -17.03 -4.26
CA LEU A 93 -16.52 -17.70 -4.75
C LEU A 93 -17.08 -18.71 -3.73
N GLU A 94 -16.23 -19.63 -3.27
CA GLU A 94 -16.63 -20.81 -2.49
C GLU A 94 -16.25 -20.72 -1.01
N GLY A 95 -15.31 -19.84 -0.64
CA GLY A 95 -14.79 -19.75 0.73
C GLY A 95 -13.89 -20.91 1.12
N THR A 96 -13.36 -21.63 0.14
CA THR A 96 -12.46 -22.77 0.33
C THR A 96 -11.06 -22.45 -0.18
N LEU A 97 -10.06 -23.09 0.42
CA LEU A 97 -8.68 -23.11 -0.08
C LEU A 97 -8.31 -24.58 -0.34
N TYR A 98 -8.02 -24.94 -1.60
CA TYR A 98 -7.80 -26.33 -2.02
C TYR A 98 -8.99 -27.25 -1.70
N GLY A 99 -10.21 -26.74 -1.82
CA GLY A 99 -11.46 -27.43 -1.49
C GLY A 99 -11.74 -27.56 0.01
N VAL A 100 -10.88 -27.02 0.88
CA VAL A 100 -11.06 -27.05 2.33
C VAL A 100 -11.69 -25.73 2.80
N PRO A 101 -12.86 -25.75 3.45
CA PRO A 101 -13.50 -24.55 3.98
C PRO A 101 -12.63 -23.79 4.97
N GLN A 102 -12.61 -22.46 4.84
CA GLN A 102 -11.79 -21.58 5.66
C GLN A 102 -12.65 -20.75 6.61
N ALA A 103 -12.36 -20.80 7.91
CA ALA A 103 -13.18 -20.15 8.94
C ALA A 103 -13.28 -18.63 8.76
N LEU A 104 -12.20 -17.98 8.30
CA LEU A 104 -12.18 -16.53 8.06
C LEU A 104 -13.09 -16.09 6.89
N MET A 105 -13.46 -17.03 6.01
CA MET A 105 -14.40 -16.81 4.90
C MET A 105 -15.85 -17.08 5.28
N GLU A 106 -16.13 -17.55 6.51
CA GLU A 106 -17.49 -17.81 6.95
C GLU A 106 -18.34 -16.53 6.85
N ASN A 107 -19.50 -16.64 6.18
CA ASN A 107 -20.41 -15.53 5.88
C ASN A 107 -19.84 -14.40 4.99
N ALA A 108 -18.66 -14.59 4.39
CA ALA A 108 -17.98 -13.62 3.55
C ALA A 108 -17.53 -14.24 2.22
N THR A 109 -18.49 -14.81 1.50
CA THR A 109 -18.31 -15.31 0.14
C THR A 109 -19.29 -14.61 -0.79
N PHE A 110 -19.04 -14.67 -2.10
CA PHE A 110 -19.97 -14.13 -3.08
C PHE A 110 -21.38 -14.75 -2.93
N GLY A 111 -21.48 -16.08 -2.76
CA GLY A 111 -22.76 -16.75 -2.56
C GLY A 111 -23.53 -16.23 -1.33
N ASN A 112 -22.83 -15.92 -0.25
CA ASN A 112 -23.45 -15.33 0.95
C ASN A 112 -23.93 -13.90 0.72
N TRP A 113 -23.20 -13.09 -0.04
CA TRP A 113 -23.64 -11.76 -0.42
C TRP A 113 -24.86 -11.81 -1.34
N THR A 114 -24.85 -12.68 -2.35
CA THR A 114 -25.97 -12.87 -3.28
C THR A 114 -27.25 -13.24 -2.53
N ARG A 115 -27.19 -14.21 -1.62
CA ARG A 115 -28.34 -14.59 -0.79
C ARG A 115 -28.89 -13.43 0.04
N LYS A 116 -28.02 -12.60 0.63
CA LYS A 116 -28.44 -11.39 1.36
C LYS A 116 -29.13 -10.38 0.44
N MET A 117 -28.65 -10.20 -0.79
CA MET A 117 -29.28 -9.33 -1.77
C MET A 117 -30.64 -9.85 -2.23
N GLU A 118 -30.76 -11.17 -2.44
CA GLU A 118 -32.03 -11.83 -2.77
C GLU A 118 -33.06 -11.70 -1.64
N GLU A 119 -32.64 -11.86 -0.38
CA GLU A 119 -33.49 -11.62 0.80
C GLU A 119 -34.00 -10.17 0.82
N VAL A 120 -33.12 -9.18 0.61
CA VAL A 120 -33.51 -7.76 0.53
C VAL A 120 -34.44 -7.48 -0.66
N GLY A 121 -34.22 -8.13 -1.80
CA GLY A 121 -35.07 -8.06 -2.98
C GLY A 121 -36.48 -8.55 -2.70
N ASN A 122 -36.59 -9.75 -2.11
CA ASN A 122 -37.87 -10.37 -1.79
C ASN A 122 -38.67 -9.50 -0.81
N LEU A 123 -38.02 -8.90 0.19
CA LEU A 123 -38.66 -7.96 1.11
C LEU A 123 -39.20 -6.69 0.41
N LYS A 124 -38.60 -6.29 -0.72
CA LYS A 124 -39.07 -5.17 -1.57
C LYS A 124 -40.08 -5.59 -2.63
N GLY A 125 -40.46 -6.87 -2.66
CA GLY A 125 -41.40 -7.43 -3.63
C GLY A 125 -40.78 -7.71 -5.00
N PHE A 126 -39.47 -7.99 -5.05
CA PHE A 126 -38.74 -8.33 -6.27
C PHE A 126 -38.06 -9.69 -6.13
N PHE A 127 -38.18 -10.53 -7.15
CA PHE A 127 -37.32 -11.68 -7.32
C PHE A 127 -36.02 -11.24 -7.98
N ILE A 128 -34.89 -11.58 -7.38
CA ILE A 128 -33.55 -11.24 -7.88
C ILE A 128 -32.82 -12.54 -8.20
N ASN A 129 -32.13 -12.57 -9.32
CA ASN A 129 -31.14 -13.58 -9.64
C ASN A 129 -29.84 -12.88 -10.05
N ILE A 130 -28.76 -13.19 -9.33
CA ILE A 130 -27.45 -12.58 -9.50
C ILE A 130 -26.44 -13.65 -9.91
N THR A 131 -25.71 -13.39 -10.99
CA THR A 131 -24.64 -14.26 -11.44
C THR A 131 -23.38 -13.46 -11.72
N LEU A 132 -22.22 -14.04 -11.39
CA LEU A 132 -20.91 -13.51 -11.75
C LEU A 132 -20.38 -14.26 -12.96
N ILE A 133 -19.71 -13.51 -13.83
CA ILE A 133 -19.02 -14.02 -15.00
C ILE A 133 -17.60 -13.44 -14.98
N ASN A 134 -16.60 -14.30 -15.19
CA ASN A 134 -15.18 -13.94 -15.32
C ASN A 134 -14.70 -13.07 -14.13
N LEU A 135 -14.67 -13.65 -12.93
CA LEU A 135 -13.92 -13.03 -11.83
C LEU A 135 -12.44 -13.16 -12.17
N ASP A 136 -11.71 -12.04 -12.13
CA ASP A 136 -10.29 -11.95 -12.42
C ASP A 136 -9.64 -11.11 -11.31
N ILE A 137 -8.55 -11.61 -10.73
CA ILE A 137 -7.79 -10.95 -9.67
C ILE A 137 -6.35 -10.80 -10.15
N LYS A 138 -5.93 -9.56 -10.38
CA LYS A 138 -4.64 -9.24 -10.98
C LYS A 138 -3.96 -8.08 -10.28
N PRO A 139 -2.64 -7.89 -10.42
CA PRO A 139 -1.99 -6.73 -9.85
C PRO A 139 -2.34 -5.47 -10.66
N TYR A 140 -2.62 -4.38 -9.95
CA TYR A 140 -2.80 -3.06 -10.55
C TYR A 140 -1.50 -2.26 -10.50
N ASP A 141 -0.89 -2.17 -9.32
CA ASP A 141 0.41 -1.57 -9.02
C ASP A 141 1.03 -2.29 -7.80
N SER A 142 2.18 -1.83 -7.29
CA SER A 142 2.84 -2.43 -6.11
C SER A 142 1.97 -2.46 -4.85
N TRP A 143 0.96 -1.59 -4.76
CA TRP A 143 0.18 -1.36 -3.54
C TRP A 143 -1.26 -1.86 -3.64
N ASN A 144 -1.73 -2.20 -4.84
CA ASN A 144 -3.12 -2.52 -5.09
C ASN A 144 -3.29 -3.72 -6.03
N LEU A 145 -4.30 -4.56 -5.72
CA LEU A 145 -4.83 -5.55 -6.65
C LEU A 145 -6.11 -5.04 -7.32
N GLU A 146 -6.29 -5.34 -8.59
CA GLU A 146 -7.52 -5.11 -9.34
C GLU A 146 -8.38 -6.38 -9.32
N VAL A 147 -9.63 -6.22 -8.88
CA VAL A 147 -10.65 -7.27 -8.93
C VAL A 147 -11.69 -6.87 -9.97
N GLN A 148 -11.72 -7.60 -11.08
CA GLN A 148 -12.60 -7.34 -12.20
C GLN A 148 -13.62 -8.47 -12.36
N THR A 149 -14.89 -8.14 -12.57
CA THR A 149 -15.92 -9.15 -12.87
C THR A 149 -17.13 -8.57 -13.59
N GLN A 150 -17.91 -9.41 -14.26
CA GLN A 150 -19.19 -9.04 -14.87
C GLN A 150 -20.35 -9.56 -14.03
N LEU A 151 -21.15 -8.63 -13.53
CA LEU A 151 -22.37 -8.91 -12.77
C LEU A 151 -23.56 -8.96 -13.74
N VAL A 152 -24.20 -10.11 -13.89
CA VAL A 152 -25.47 -10.24 -14.60
C VAL A 152 -26.60 -10.30 -13.57
N LEU A 153 -27.47 -9.29 -13.63
CA LEU A 153 -28.54 -9.06 -12.67
C LEU A 153 -29.89 -9.14 -13.38
N ASN A 154 -30.73 -10.10 -12.95
CA ASN A 154 -32.12 -10.19 -13.36
C ASN A 154 -33.03 -9.86 -12.16
N ILE A 155 -33.81 -8.80 -12.30
CA ILE A 155 -34.80 -8.36 -11.31
C ILE A 155 -36.18 -8.51 -11.94
N THR A 156 -37.06 -9.27 -11.32
CA THR A 156 -38.45 -9.45 -11.76
C THR A 156 -39.41 -9.05 -10.65
N ASP A 157 -40.44 -8.28 -10.98
CA ASP A 157 -41.52 -7.96 -10.05
C ASP A 157 -42.33 -9.23 -9.72
N LEU A 158 -42.52 -9.53 -8.43
CA LEU A 158 -43.33 -10.67 -7.99
C LEU A 158 -44.80 -10.57 -8.46
N GLN A 159 -45.29 -9.36 -8.74
CA GLN A 159 -46.62 -9.14 -9.31
C GLN A 159 -46.67 -9.30 -10.84
N GLY A 160 -45.54 -9.62 -11.48
CA GLY A 160 -45.45 -9.88 -12.93
C GLY A 160 -45.52 -8.63 -13.80
N VAL A 161 -45.32 -7.46 -13.22
CA VAL A 161 -45.53 -6.15 -13.86
C VAL A 161 -44.37 -5.76 -14.78
N ALA A 162 -43.13 -6.03 -14.36
CA ALA A 162 -41.92 -5.65 -15.09
C ALA A 162 -40.77 -6.61 -14.77
N SER A 163 -39.82 -6.69 -15.71
CA SER A 163 -38.54 -7.38 -15.53
C SER A 163 -37.40 -6.51 -16.05
N LEU A 164 -36.24 -6.65 -15.44
CA LEU A 164 -35.03 -5.92 -15.77
C LEU A 164 -33.87 -6.92 -15.83
N ASN A 165 -33.25 -7.06 -16.99
CA ASN A 165 -32.04 -7.84 -17.15
C ASN A 165 -30.91 -6.90 -17.60
N ARG A 166 -29.87 -6.77 -16.77
CA ARG A 166 -28.72 -5.91 -17.04
C ARG A 166 -27.42 -6.59 -16.66
N THR A 167 -26.39 -6.26 -17.44
CA THR A 167 -25.01 -6.64 -17.15
C THR A 167 -24.24 -5.39 -16.77
N ALA A 168 -23.47 -5.46 -15.69
CA ALA A 168 -22.59 -4.40 -15.23
C ALA A 168 -21.17 -4.95 -15.08
N THR A 169 -20.17 -4.23 -15.60
CA THR A 169 -18.77 -4.53 -15.29
C THR A 169 -18.41 -3.86 -13.96
N ILE A 170 -17.93 -4.67 -13.03
CA ILE A 170 -17.48 -4.24 -11.72
C ILE A 170 -15.96 -4.28 -11.73
N ASN A 171 -15.37 -3.19 -11.25
CA ASN A 171 -13.94 -3.06 -11.04
C ASN A 171 -13.72 -2.40 -9.67
N THR A 172 -12.86 -2.99 -8.86
CA THR A 172 -12.51 -2.58 -7.50
C THR A 172 -11.01 -2.75 -7.30
N LEU A 173 -10.37 -1.76 -6.66
CA LEU A 173 -8.99 -1.85 -6.21
C LEU A 173 -8.96 -2.24 -4.73
N VAL A 174 -8.14 -3.24 -4.38
CA VAL A 174 -7.93 -3.73 -3.03
C VAL A 174 -6.54 -3.30 -2.58
N ASN A 175 -6.45 -2.52 -1.50
CA ASN A 175 -5.18 -2.03 -0.96
C ASN A 175 -4.45 -3.13 -0.18
N LEU A 176 -3.15 -3.24 -0.40
CA LEU A 176 -2.24 -4.19 0.23
C LEU A 176 -1.54 -3.63 1.47
N GLU A 177 -1.56 -2.32 1.67
CA GLU A 177 -0.92 -1.67 2.82
C GLU A 177 -1.53 -2.14 4.15
N GLY A 178 -0.65 -2.46 5.10
CA GLY A 178 -1.00 -3.01 6.41
C GLY A 178 -1.22 -4.53 6.42
N LEU A 179 -1.17 -5.20 5.27
CA LEU A 179 -1.16 -6.66 5.21
C LEU A 179 0.24 -7.19 5.52
N GLU A 180 0.30 -8.39 6.09
CA GLU A 180 1.56 -9.10 6.31
C GLU A 180 2.09 -9.62 4.96
N ASP A 181 3.39 -9.45 4.73
CA ASP A 181 4.07 -9.94 3.55
C ASP A 181 4.24 -11.46 3.63
N PRO A 182 3.68 -12.24 2.68
CA PRO A 182 3.80 -13.70 2.66
C PRO A 182 5.24 -14.22 2.53
N LEU A 183 6.17 -13.42 2.01
CA LEU A 183 7.53 -13.89 1.72
C LEU A 183 8.33 -14.21 2.98
N TYR A 184 8.22 -13.37 4.02
CA TYR A 184 8.88 -13.55 5.31
C TYR A 184 8.47 -14.85 6.03
N PRO A 185 7.18 -15.11 6.29
CA PRO A 185 6.76 -16.34 6.94
C PRO A 185 7.03 -17.56 6.05
N SER A 186 6.92 -17.45 4.72
CA SER A 186 7.29 -18.55 3.84
C SER A 186 8.77 -18.92 3.95
N ALA A 187 9.66 -17.93 3.94
CA ALA A 187 11.10 -18.18 3.96
C ALA A 187 11.64 -18.54 5.36
N THR A 188 10.99 -18.08 6.43
CA THR A 188 11.41 -18.32 7.82
C THR A 188 10.62 -19.42 8.54
N GLY A 189 9.66 -20.05 7.87
CA GLY A 189 8.79 -21.07 8.48
C GLY A 189 7.82 -20.48 9.52
N GLY A 190 7.35 -19.25 9.30
CA GLY A 190 6.37 -18.54 10.13
C GLY A 190 6.95 -17.86 11.38
N ILE A 191 8.27 -17.75 11.49
CA ILE A 191 8.92 -17.15 12.68
C ILE A 191 8.94 -15.63 12.60
N VAL A 192 9.21 -15.06 11.42
CA VAL A 192 9.26 -13.62 11.19
C VAL A 192 8.09 -13.20 10.32
N SER A 193 7.48 -12.09 10.69
CA SER A 193 6.50 -11.39 9.89
C SER A 193 6.98 -9.97 9.62
N ASN A 194 6.70 -9.46 8.41
CA ASN A 194 6.84 -8.05 8.10
C ASN A 194 5.51 -7.55 7.53
N TYR A 195 5.15 -6.30 7.79
CA TYR A 195 3.91 -5.71 7.29
C TYR A 195 4.22 -4.73 6.17
N ILE A 196 3.42 -4.76 5.11
CA ILE A 196 3.58 -3.88 3.95
C ILE A 196 3.24 -2.47 4.38
N VAL A 197 4.27 -1.65 4.60
CA VAL A 197 4.16 -0.23 4.93
C VAL A 197 4.99 0.55 3.94
N ARG A 198 4.35 1.42 3.17
CA ARG A 198 5.04 2.21 2.15
C ARG A 198 6.02 3.18 2.80
N THR A 199 7.19 3.34 2.18
CA THR A 199 8.17 4.29 2.66
C THR A 199 7.69 5.74 2.57
N PRO A 200 7.90 6.57 3.60
CA PRO A 200 7.62 8.00 3.54
C PRO A 200 8.73 8.81 2.84
N PHE A 201 9.82 8.15 2.39
CA PHE A 201 11.07 8.78 1.95
C PHE A 201 11.35 8.61 0.45
N GLU A 202 10.34 8.24 -0.34
CA GLU A 202 10.48 7.99 -1.78
C GLU A 202 11.17 9.15 -2.50
N GLY A 203 12.30 8.86 -3.17
CA GLY A 203 13.13 9.84 -3.86
C GLY A 203 13.99 10.76 -2.98
N ASN A 204 13.97 10.59 -1.65
CA ASN A 204 14.74 11.40 -0.70
C ASN A 204 15.31 10.57 0.46
N PHE A 205 15.98 9.47 0.13
CA PHE A 205 16.63 8.58 1.12
C PHE A 205 17.91 9.17 1.69
N THR A 206 18.72 9.81 0.85
CA THR A 206 19.96 10.48 1.23
C THR A 206 20.03 11.87 0.63
N GLN A 207 20.75 12.78 1.30
CA GLN A 207 20.98 14.13 0.81
C GLN A 207 22.38 14.61 1.16
N ILE A 208 23.10 15.16 0.18
CA ILE A 208 24.36 15.88 0.44
C ILE A 208 24.03 17.24 1.08
N LEU A 209 24.57 17.49 2.27
CA LEU A 209 24.40 18.75 2.98
C LEU A 209 25.54 19.73 2.68
N LEU A 210 26.77 19.22 2.65
CA LEU A 210 27.98 20.03 2.51
C LEU A 210 29.05 19.28 1.71
N THR A 211 29.91 20.05 1.07
CA THR A 211 31.15 19.61 0.42
C THR A 211 32.30 20.48 0.92
N GLY A 212 33.50 19.94 1.02
CA GLY A 212 34.68 20.67 1.53
C GLY A 212 35.98 19.92 1.27
N ASN A 213 36.96 20.09 2.15
CA ASN A 213 38.20 19.31 2.14
C ASN A 213 38.20 18.36 3.33
N GLY A 214 38.02 17.07 3.08
CA GLY A 214 37.87 16.03 4.09
C GLY A 214 39.13 15.20 4.30
N GLY A 215 39.05 14.30 5.28
CA GLY A 215 40.01 13.23 5.46
C GLY A 215 39.71 12.36 6.68
N ASN A 216 40.51 11.29 6.82
CA ASN A 216 40.53 10.35 7.95
C ASN A 216 39.28 9.46 8.12
N GLY A 217 38.67 8.98 7.03
CA GLY A 217 37.55 8.03 7.12
C GLY A 217 36.18 8.69 7.27
N TRP A 218 35.24 7.96 7.84
CA TRP A 218 33.86 8.39 8.01
C TRP A 218 33.37 8.24 9.46
N VAL A 219 32.35 9.02 9.83
CA VAL A 219 31.66 8.88 11.11
C VAL A 219 30.22 9.39 11.02
N TYR A 220 29.32 8.68 11.70
CA TYR A 220 27.92 9.07 11.84
C TYR A 220 27.62 9.44 13.30
N GLY A 221 26.95 10.57 13.52
CA GLY A 221 26.67 11.05 14.88
C GLY A 221 25.91 12.37 14.92
N GLU A 222 25.60 12.82 16.13
CA GLU A 222 24.86 14.07 16.38
C GLU A 222 25.76 15.31 16.37
N CYS A 223 25.33 16.35 15.67
CA CYS A 223 26.00 17.64 15.57
C CYS A 223 25.95 18.43 16.89
N LEU A 224 27.07 19.09 17.17
CA LEU A 224 27.24 20.12 18.19
C LEU A 224 27.87 21.35 17.54
N ASN A 225 27.02 22.29 17.13
CA ASN A 225 27.33 23.59 16.59
C ASN A 225 27.71 24.59 17.68
N VAL A 226 29.00 24.94 17.71
CA VAL A 226 29.60 25.84 18.69
C VAL A 226 30.68 26.67 18.00
N LEU A 227 30.71 27.97 18.29
CA LEU A 227 31.77 28.87 17.82
C LEU A 227 33.13 28.46 18.40
N SER A 228 34.19 28.60 17.60
CA SER A 228 35.56 28.19 17.89
C SER A 228 36.06 28.59 19.28
N GLY A 229 35.78 29.82 19.71
CA GLY A 229 36.15 30.34 21.03
C GLY A 229 35.51 29.63 22.23
N SER A 230 34.42 28.89 22.01
CA SER A 230 33.65 28.19 23.05
C SER A 230 33.87 26.67 23.04
N VAL A 231 34.66 26.12 22.11
CA VAL A 231 34.88 24.67 22.03
C VAL A 231 35.53 24.12 23.30
N ALA A 232 36.47 24.88 23.88
CA ALA A 232 37.22 24.49 25.07
C ALA A 232 36.36 24.42 26.36
N SER A 233 35.19 25.08 26.39
CA SER A 233 34.29 25.10 27.57
C SER A 233 33.29 23.93 27.59
N ILE A 234 33.17 23.18 26.49
CA ILE A 234 32.28 22.01 26.39
C ILE A 234 32.82 20.87 27.30
N PRO A 235 32.00 20.22 28.14
CA PRO A 235 32.45 19.08 28.94
C PRO A 235 32.96 17.91 28.08
N VAL A 236 34.07 17.29 28.46
CA VAL A 236 34.69 16.15 27.73
C VAL A 236 33.71 14.99 27.52
N ALA A 237 32.82 14.75 28.49
CA ALA A 237 31.79 13.70 28.42
C ALA A 237 30.74 13.92 27.31
N GLU A 238 30.60 15.16 26.83
CA GLU A 238 29.73 15.48 25.69
C GLU A 238 30.49 15.41 24.36
N ARG A 239 31.80 15.71 24.36
CA ARG A 239 32.62 15.72 23.14
C ARG A 239 32.71 14.35 22.48
N ASN A 240 32.93 13.30 23.27
CA ASN A 240 33.15 11.93 22.76
C ASN A 240 31.96 11.25 22.09
N LYS A 241 30.77 11.88 22.11
CA LYS A 241 29.54 11.37 21.48
C LYS A 241 29.03 12.28 20.36
N LYS A 242 29.74 13.35 20.04
CA LYS A 242 29.24 14.42 19.19
C LYS A 242 30.22 14.72 18.05
N ILE A 243 29.65 15.22 16.97
CA ILE A 243 30.36 15.81 15.85
C ILE A 243 30.45 17.31 16.09
N LEU A 244 31.66 17.86 16.15
CA LEU A 244 31.85 19.31 16.30
C LEU A 244 31.54 20.02 14.99
N VAL A 245 30.68 21.03 15.03
CA VAL A 245 30.46 21.97 13.91
C VAL A 245 30.90 23.36 14.38
N THR A 246 31.83 23.99 13.67
CA THR A 246 32.41 25.26 14.12
C THR A 246 32.80 26.19 12.97
N ASP A 247 32.97 27.48 13.26
CA ASP A 247 33.36 28.49 12.28
C ASP A 247 34.81 28.31 11.83
N ASP A 248 35.77 28.12 12.73
CA ASP A 248 37.18 27.85 12.39
C ASP A 248 37.88 27.00 13.45
N ALA A 249 38.30 25.78 13.10
CA ALA A 249 38.99 24.88 14.02
C ALA A 249 40.52 25.02 14.00
N SER A 250 41.09 25.96 13.23
CA SER A 250 42.54 26.19 13.17
C SER A 250 43.14 26.70 14.49
N GLY A 251 42.32 27.35 15.34
CA GLY A 251 42.72 27.80 16.68
C GLY A 251 42.54 26.75 17.79
N VAL A 252 41.90 25.61 17.50
CA VAL A 252 41.57 24.59 18.51
C VAL A 252 42.70 23.56 18.61
N PRO A 253 43.21 23.23 19.82
CA PRO A 253 44.27 22.23 19.98
C PRO A 253 43.85 20.85 19.47
N SER A 254 44.76 20.15 18.77
CA SER A 254 44.51 18.79 18.25
C SER A 254 44.08 17.79 19.33
N SER A 255 44.55 17.94 20.58
CA SER A 255 44.11 17.10 21.70
C SER A 255 42.61 17.22 21.95
N THR A 256 42.05 18.43 21.83
CA THR A 256 40.61 18.69 22.00
C THR A 256 39.81 18.23 20.79
N LEU A 257 40.32 18.41 19.56
CA LEU A 257 39.65 17.92 18.35
C LEU A 257 39.51 16.39 18.36
N ASN A 258 40.55 15.69 18.82
CA ASN A 258 40.54 14.21 18.87
C ASN A 258 39.58 13.63 19.93
N GLU A 259 39.06 14.45 20.86
CA GLU A 259 38.02 14.06 21.80
C GLU A 259 36.63 13.96 21.13
N PHE A 260 36.43 14.59 19.98
CA PHE A 260 35.17 14.49 19.22
C PHE A 260 35.13 13.24 18.33
N MET A 261 33.92 12.86 17.90
CA MET A 261 33.74 11.76 16.94
C MET A 261 34.18 12.15 15.54
N GLY A 262 33.90 13.40 15.15
CA GLY A 262 34.29 14.02 13.88
C GLY A 262 34.16 15.53 13.94
N ILE A 263 34.69 16.23 12.94
CA ILE A 263 34.77 17.69 12.92
C ILE A 263 34.33 18.25 11.56
N VAL A 264 33.42 19.22 11.57
CA VAL A 264 33.06 20.04 10.40
C VAL A 264 33.40 21.49 10.70
N SER A 265 34.14 22.15 9.81
CA SER A 265 34.52 23.55 9.99
C SER A 265 34.37 24.37 8.71
N ASP A 266 33.80 25.57 8.87
CA ASP A 266 33.70 26.55 7.78
C ASP A 266 35.08 27.10 7.36
N GLY A 267 36.02 27.15 8.30
CA GLY A 267 37.40 27.53 8.10
C GLY A 267 38.37 26.35 8.08
N GLY A 268 39.60 26.62 8.52
CA GLY A 268 40.65 25.62 8.56
C GLY A 268 40.48 24.64 9.72
N ILE A 269 41.17 23.50 9.64
CA ILE A 269 41.21 22.51 10.71
C ILE A 269 42.68 22.19 11.04
N ASN A 270 43.03 22.19 12.33
CA ASN A 270 44.32 21.66 12.79
C ASN A 270 44.40 20.15 12.59
N PRO A 271 45.58 19.57 12.34
CA PRO A 271 45.72 18.13 12.14
C PRO A 271 45.02 17.31 13.23
N THR A 272 44.15 16.41 12.80
CA THR A 272 43.35 15.52 13.65
C THR A 272 43.45 14.08 13.14
N SER A 273 43.16 13.12 14.00
CA SER A 273 43.04 11.69 13.66
C SER A 273 41.59 11.27 13.40
N ARG A 274 40.64 12.17 13.62
CA ARG A 274 39.21 11.92 13.44
C ARG A 274 38.77 12.30 12.03
N PRO A 275 37.71 11.68 11.50
CA PRO A 275 37.05 12.13 10.28
C PRO A 275 36.72 13.62 10.36
N TYR A 276 37.07 14.36 9.32
CA TYR A 276 36.79 15.79 9.28
C TYR A 276 36.36 16.26 7.90
N LEU A 277 35.75 17.46 7.88
CA LEU A 277 35.50 18.25 6.68
C LEU A 277 35.79 19.73 6.98
N ALA A 278 36.78 20.30 6.28
CA ALA A 278 37.24 21.68 6.44
C ALA A 278 36.83 22.56 5.26
N ASN A 279 36.90 23.88 5.43
CA ASN A 279 36.62 24.89 4.40
C ASN A 279 35.21 24.74 3.79
N THR A 280 34.22 24.40 4.60
CA THR A 280 32.84 24.26 4.15
C THR A 280 32.15 25.61 3.97
N ALA A 281 31.22 25.70 3.03
CA ALA A 281 30.37 26.88 2.89
C ALA A 281 29.16 26.80 3.84
N ASP A 282 29.26 27.50 4.97
CA ASP A 282 28.20 27.80 5.94
C ASP A 282 27.64 26.61 6.73
N ALA A 283 28.48 25.63 7.10
CA ALA A 283 28.15 24.53 8.02
C ALA A 283 27.52 25.01 9.32
N THR A 284 28.01 26.10 9.92
CA THR A 284 27.42 26.67 11.15
C THR A 284 26.00 27.22 10.95
N SER A 285 25.58 27.50 9.71
CA SER A 285 24.21 27.93 9.41
C SER A 285 23.30 26.78 8.97
N LYS A 286 23.85 25.77 8.29
CA LYS A 286 23.11 24.64 7.72
C LYS A 286 22.93 23.48 8.68
N LEU A 287 23.87 23.29 9.62
CA LEU A 287 23.84 22.21 10.59
C LEU A 287 23.45 22.76 11.97
N SER A 288 22.26 22.38 12.44
CA SER A 288 21.78 22.74 13.77
C SER A 288 22.21 21.72 14.83
N ASN A 289 22.15 22.15 16.09
CA ASN A 289 22.42 21.28 17.24
C ASN A 289 21.45 20.10 17.28
N GLY A 290 21.97 18.88 17.43
CA GLY A 290 21.19 17.66 17.54
C GLY A 290 20.84 16.98 16.21
N THR A 291 21.09 17.61 15.06
CA THR A 291 20.96 16.94 13.75
C THR A 291 21.98 15.81 13.64
N LYS A 292 21.56 14.62 13.18
CA LYS A 292 22.49 13.53 12.88
C LYS A 292 22.98 13.64 11.45
N ILE A 293 24.28 13.47 11.27
CA ILE A 293 24.94 13.52 9.97
C ILE A 293 25.96 12.41 9.83
N LEU A 294 26.23 12.03 8.59
CA LEU A 294 27.38 11.22 8.20
C LEU A 294 28.45 12.15 7.62
N ILE A 295 29.60 12.24 8.27
CA ILE A 295 30.81 12.81 7.66
C ILE A 295 31.47 11.69 6.87
N ASP A 296 31.71 11.93 5.58
CA ASP A 296 32.54 11.10 4.73
C ASP A 296 33.78 11.90 4.31
N GLY A 297 34.81 11.83 5.15
CA GLY A 297 36.03 12.59 4.95
C GLY A 297 36.83 12.12 3.74
N ASP A 298 36.71 10.84 3.36
CA ASP A 298 37.43 10.29 2.22
C ASP A 298 36.85 10.78 0.88
N ASN A 299 35.56 11.14 0.87
CA ASN A 299 34.84 11.64 -0.31
C ASN A 299 34.48 13.14 -0.20
N ASP A 300 35.08 13.88 0.73
CA ASP A 300 34.92 15.34 0.86
C ASP A 300 33.47 15.82 1.07
N ARG A 301 32.62 15.01 1.72
CA ARG A 301 31.16 15.24 1.81
C ARG A 301 30.60 15.04 3.21
N VAL A 302 29.49 15.74 3.50
CA VAL A 302 28.61 15.48 4.64
C VAL A 302 27.22 15.16 4.13
N TRP A 303 26.65 14.08 4.64
CA TRP A 303 25.36 13.54 4.23
C TRP A 303 24.34 13.56 5.36
N TYR A 304 23.08 13.78 4.99
CA TYR A 304 21.91 13.38 5.76
C TYR A 304 21.45 12.02 5.26
N ILE A 305 21.45 11.02 6.13
CA ILE A 305 21.11 9.62 5.78
C ILE A 305 20.03 9.04 6.70
N ASP A 306 19.46 9.83 7.61
CA ASP A 306 18.49 9.32 8.59
C ASP A 306 17.25 8.74 7.93
N ASN A 307 16.79 9.31 6.81
CA ASN A 307 15.67 8.77 6.04
C ASN A 307 15.95 7.35 5.53
N PHE A 308 17.13 7.12 4.93
CA PHE A 308 17.55 5.79 4.49
C PHE A 308 17.70 4.82 5.66
N LYS A 309 18.29 5.27 6.78
CA LYS A 309 18.41 4.45 7.99
C LYS A 309 17.05 4.05 8.54
N GLU A 310 16.13 5.00 8.65
CA GLU A 310 14.77 4.75 9.13
C GLU A 310 14.01 3.82 8.18
N HIS A 311 14.20 3.97 6.86
CA HIS A 311 13.67 3.04 5.86
C HIS A 311 14.18 1.60 6.07
N ALA A 312 15.49 1.43 6.22
CA ALA A 312 16.12 0.12 6.40
C ALA A 312 15.79 -0.52 7.76
N GLU A 313 15.80 0.25 8.85
CA GLU A 313 15.58 -0.24 10.21
C GLU A 313 14.11 -0.65 10.43
N ASN A 314 13.16 0.09 9.83
CA ASN A 314 11.73 -0.22 9.92
C ASN A 314 11.22 -1.14 8.79
N SER A 315 12.10 -1.63 7.92
CA SER A 315 11.76 -2.53 6.81
C SER A 315 10.62 -1.99 5.93
N TYR A 316 10.62 -0.67 5.67
CA TYR A 316 9.61 -0.05 4.81
C TYR A 316 9.73 -0.55 3.37
N TYR A 317 8.62 -0.50 2.66
CA TYR A 317 8.52 -0.99 1.29
C TYR A 317 8.71 0.12 0.27
N ASN A 318 9.35 -0.22 -0.84
CA ASN A 318 9.43 0.57 -2.04
C ASN A 318 8.87 -0.22 -3.24
N ALA A 319 8.50 0.48 -4.31
CA ALA A 319 8.11 -0.16 -5.56
C ALA A 319 9.37 -0.64 -6.30
N SER A 320 9.37 -1.89 -6.74
CA SER A 320 10.51 -2.54 -7.39
C SER A 320 10.16 -2.99 -8.80
N ASN A 321 11.10 -2.83 -9.75
CA ASN A 321 10.93 -3.34 -11.12
C ASN A 321 11.33 -4.81 -11.25
N GLU A 322 12.17 -5.32 -10.34
CA GLU A 322 12.65 -6.71 -10.35
C GLU A 322 12.00 -7.56 -9.26
N GLY A 323 11.73 -6.93 -8.11
CA GLY A 323 11.14 -7.58 -6.96
C GLY A 323 9.78 -8.23 -7.26
N PRO A 324 9.43 -9.31 -6.55
CA PRO A 324 8.19 -10.04 -6.80
C PRO A 324 6.98 -9.18 -6.42
N SER A 325 5.90 -9.27 -7.22
CA SER A 325 4.62 -8.68 -6.86
C SER A 325 4.02 -9.37 -5.64
N PHE A 326 2.94 -8.81 -5.07
CA PHE A 326 2.25 -9.46 -3.96
C PHE A 326 1.73 -10.87 -4.29
N LEU A 327 1.23 -11.08 -5.52
CA LEU A 327 0.78 -12.41 -5.96
C LEU A 327 1.96 -13.36 -6.16
N ASP A 328 3.09 -12.88 -6.70
CA ASP A 328 4.35 -13.65 -6.77
C ASP A 328 4.81 -14.09 -5.37
N ARG A 329 4.73 -13.19 -4.38
CA ARG A 329 5.08 -13.46 -2.98
C ARG A 329 4.16 -14.52 -2.35
N LEU A 330 2.86 -14.50 -2.64
CA LEU A 330 1.93 -15.57 -2.24
C LEU A 330 2.30 -16.94 -2.85
N GLU A 331 2.86 -16.95 -4.06
CA GLU A 331 3.37 -18.15 -4.73
C GLU A 331 4.81 -18.52 -4.33
N GLY A 332 5.42 -17.77 -3.40
CA GLY A 332 6.79 -18.00 -2.92
C GLY A 332 7.83 -17.76 -4.01
N LYS A 333 7.55 -16.86 -4.95
CA LYS A 333 8.50 -16.43 -5.98
C LYS A 333 9.30 -15.23 -5.48
N PHE A 334 10.59 -15.24 -5.83
CA PHE A 334 11.52 -14.17 -5.46
C PHE A 334 11.70 -13.12 -6.55
N LEU A 335 11.17 -13.34 -7.75
CA LEU A 335 11.26 -12.40 -8.86
C LEU A 335 9.87 -12.27 -9.48
N ILE A 336 9.61 -11.10 -10.05
CA ILE A 336 8.38 -10.84 -10.81
C ILE A 336 8.20 -11.86 -11.94
N GLN A 337 7.01 -12.45 -12.05
CA GLN A 337 6.70 -13.38 -13.15
C GLN A 337 6.04 -12.68 -14.34
N ASP A 338 6.39 -13.12 -15.55
CA ASP A 338 5.74 -12.71 -16.82
C ASP A 338 4.22 -12.84 -16.78
N LYS A 339 3.72 -13.85 -16.06
CA LYS A 339 2.29 -14.10 -15.83
C LYS A 339 1.56 -12.86 -15.31
N TYR A 340 2.19 -12.10 -14.43
CA TYR A 340 1.61 -10.93 -13.77
C TYR A 340 2.09 -9.61 -14.38
N SER A 341 3.37 -9.51 -14.74
CA SER A 341 3.91 -8.30 -15.39
C SER A 341 3.28 -8.04 -16.76
N SER A 342 2.78 -9.07 -17.47
CA SER A 342 2.08 -8.89 -18.75
C SER A 342 0.63 -8.37 -18.61
N GLN A 343 0.09 -8.30 -17.39
CA GLN A 343 -1.31 -7.91 -17.15
C GLN A 343 -1.49 -6.40 -16.95
N THR A 344 -0.41 -5.67 -16.67
CA THR A 344 -0.43 -4.22 -16.42
C THR A 344 0.87 -3.57 -16.89
N SER A 345 0.84 -2.27 -17.19
CA SER A 345 2.03 -1.48 -17.51
C SER A 345 2.67 -0.81 -16.29
N ASN A 346 2.05 -0.92 -15.12
CA ASN A 346 2.54 -0.31 -13.89
C ASN A 346 3.61 -1.18 -13.23
N THR A 347 4.46 -0.57 -12.41
CA THR A 347 5.33 -1.31 -11.49
C THR A 347 4.48 -2.03 -10.46
N ILE A 348 4.66 -3.35 -10.33
CA ILE A 348 3.91 -4.21 -9.41
C ILE A 348 4.79 -4.87 -8.35
N GLY A 349 6.11 -4.86 -8.55
CA GLY A 349 7.05 -5.44 -7.63
C GLY A 349 7.11 -4.66 -6.33
N LEU A 350 7.36 -5.39 -5.25
CA LEU A 350 7.62 -4.87 -3.92
C LEU A 350 9.06 -5.20 -3.54
N GLU A 351 9.69 -4.34 -2.77
CA GLU A 351 10.97 -4.60 -2.13
C GLU A 351 11.00 -3.95 -0.75
N SER A 352 11.73 -4.55 0.18
CA SER A 352 12.02 -4.01 1.50
C SER A 352 13.40 -4.46 1.96
N PHE A 353 13.90 -3.92 3.07
CA PHE A 353 15.15 -4.39 3.67
C PHE A 353 14.90 -5.33 4.84
N ILE A 354 15.65 -6.44 4.87
CA ILE A 354 15.73 -7.37 5.99
C ILE A 354 16.47 -6.70 7.14
N ASN A 355 15.80 -6.61 8.29
CA ASN A 355 16.46 -6.29 9.54
C ASN A 355 17.19 -7.53 10.10
N LYS A 356 18.45 -7.73 9.71
CA LYS A 356 19.27 -8.87 10.18
C LYS A 356 19.44 -8.89 11.71
N HIS A 357 19.37 -7.73 12.38
CA HIS A 357 19.45 -7.69 13.84
C HIS A 357 18.22 -8.34 14.48
N GLU A 358 17.03 -8.10 13.94
CA GLU A 358 15.80 -8.77 14.36
C GLU A 358 15.87 -10.29 14.15
N PHE A 359 16.42 -10.74 13.02
CA PHE A 359 16.56 -12.17 12.76
C PHE A 359 17.48 -12.83 13.80
N TRP A 360 18.58 -12.15 14.14
CA TRP A 360 19.50 -12.63 15.16
C TRP A 360 18.86 -12.69 16.55
N THR A 361 18.05 -11.69 16.95
CA THR A 361 17.36 -11.72 18.26
C THR A 361 16.31 -12.83 18.34
N LEU A 362 15.76 -13.25 17.19
CA LEU A 362 14.84 -14.38 17.07
C LEU A 362 15.55 -15.75 16.91
N ASN A 363 16.87 -15.81 17.08
CA ASN A 363 17.70 -17.02 16.89
C ASN A 363 17.62 -17.62 15.48
N ILE A 364 17.39 -16.79 14.46
CA ILE A 364 17.48 -17.21 13.05
C ILE A 364 18.91 -17.00 12.58
N ASN A 365 19.46 -18.00 11.89
CA ASN A 365 20.79 -17.89 11.30
C ASN A 365 20.81 -16.79 10.24
N ILE A 366 21.65 -15.78 10.45
CA ILE A 366 21.84 -14.67 9.51
C ILE A 366 22.99 -14.96 8.56
N SER A 367 22.82 -14.57 7.30
CA SER A 367 23.91 -14.52 6.33
C SER A 367 24.44 -13.09 6.25
N GLU A 368 25.55 -12.82 6.94
CA GLU A 368 26.11 -11.46 7.04
C GLU A 368 26.49 -10.88 5.67
N ASN A 369 27.01 -11.73 4.78
CA ASN A 369 27.52 -11.34 3.46
C ASN A 369 26.46 -11.35 2.34
N ARG A 370 25.17 -11.49 2.64
CA ARG A 370 24.09 -11.37 1.64
C ARG A 370 23.49 -9.97 1.65
N THR A 371 22.96 -9.50 0.53
CA THR A 371 22.22 -8.22 0.45
C THR A 371 21.10 -8.17 1.48
N ASN A 372 20.77 -6.97 1.98
CA ASN A 372 19.62 -6.78 2.84
C ASN A 372 18.31 -6.67 2.06
N VAL A 373 18.32 -6.57 0.73
CA VAL A 373 17.10 -6.56 -0.10
C VAL A 373 16.34 -7.88 0.10
N ASP A 374 15.07 -7.82 0.49
CA ASP A 374 14.30 -8.95 1.00
C ASP A 374 14.24 -10.16 0.06
N TYR A 375 13.76 -9.97 -1.16
CA TYR A 375 13.57 -11.04 -2.13
C TYR A 375 14.91 -11.66 -2.57
N LEU A 376 15.97 -10.86 -2.63
CA LEU A 376 17.32 -11.34 -2.92
C LEU A 376 17.95 -12.04 -1.71
N TYR A 377 17.73 -11.56 -0.49
CA TYR A 377 18.24 -12.17 0.73
C TYR A 377 17.73 -13.61 0.86
N PHE A 378 16.43 -13.83 0.63
CA PHE A 378 15.81 -15.15 0.68
C PHE A 378 16.12 -16.04 -0.53
N ASN A 379 16.49 -15.45 -1.68
CA ASN A 379 16.84 -16.20 -2.87
C ASN A 379 18.27 -16.78 -2.81
N THR A 380 18.43 -17.89 -2.10
CA THR A 380 19.73 -18.57 -1.89
C THR A 380 20.41 -19.10 -3.17
N SER A 381 19.73 -19.06 -4.33
CA SER A 381 20.27 -19.55 -5.60
C SER A 381 21.07 -18.49 -6.37
N VAL A 382 21.01 -17.23 -5.94
CA VAL A 382 21.73 -16.13 -6.57
C VAL A 382 22.83 -15.65 -5.62
N ASP A 383 24.03 -15.52 -6.18
CA ASP A 383 25.17 -14.85 -5.55
C ASP A 383 25.31 -13.49 -6.21
N ILE A 384 25.38 -12.45 -5.38
CA ILE A 384 25.32 -11.05 -5.82
C ILE A 384 26.47 -10.35 -5.11
N ASP A 385 27.22 -9.56 -5.87
CA ASP A 385 28.24 -8.70 -5.30
C ASP A 385 27.56 -7.64 -4.43
N VAL A 386 28.04 -7.49 -3.19
CA VAL A 386 27.43 -6.61 -2.21
C VAL A 386 28.46 -5.81 -1.45
N GLU A 387 28.13 -4.56 -1.19
CA GLU A 387 28.97 -3.63 -0.47
C GLU A 387 28.34 -3.22 0.86
N SER A 388 29.14 -2.70 1.77
CA SER A 388 28.64 -2.18 3.05
C SER A 388 28.40 -0.68 2.97
N VAL A 389 27.34 -0.19 3.63
CA VAL A 389 26.96 1.21 3.55
C VAL A 389 27.44 1.97 4.80
N LYS A 390 28.14 3.08 4.60
CA LYS A 390 28.61 3.96 5.69
C LYS A 390 27.42 4.45 6.52
N GLY A 391 27.59 4.46 7.84
CA GLY A 391 26.58 4.95 8.79
C GLY A 391 25.47 3.95 9.17
N LEU A 392 25.37 2.78 8.52
CA LEU A 392 24.50 1.67 8.93
C LEU A 392 25.23 0.63 9.78
N HIS A 393 24.48 -0.38 10.24
CA HIS A 393 25.04 -1.51 10.97
C HIS A 393 26.08 -2.25 10.10
N PRO A 394 27.21 -2.74 10.66
CA PRO A 394 28.27 -3.40 9.88
C PRO A 394 27.85 -4.66 9.12
N SER A 395 26.68 -5.23 9.38
CA SER A 395 26.10 -6.36 8.64
C SER A 395 25.16 -5.93 7.51
N PHE A 396 24.86 -4.64 7.37
CA PHE A 396 24.03 -4.13 6.30
C PHE A 396 24.80 -4.19 4.99
N ARG A 397 24.18 -4.79 3.98
CA ARG A 397 24.73 -5.00 2.65
C ARG A 397 23.71 -4.58 1.61
N ILE A 398 24.17 -3.99 0.53
CA ILE A 398 23.34 -3.64 -0.62
C ILE A 398 24.12 -3.99 -1.89
N ASP A 399 23.41 -4.36 -2.93
CA ASP A 399 23.96 -4.63 -4.26
C ASP A 399 23.88 -3.39 -5.15
N ASP A 400 24.69 -3.39 -6.22
CA ASP A 400 24.89 -2.26 -7.12
C ASP A 400 23.58 -1.72 -7.73
N GLU A 401 22.62 -2.60 -8.05
CA GLU A 401 21.38 -2.17 -8.68
C GLU A 401 20.48 -1.37 -7.72
N HIS A 402 20.43 -1.80 -6.46
CA HIS A 402 19.63 -1.12 -5.45
C HIS A 402 20.36 0.08 -4.86
N ASP A 403 21.70 0.14 -4.92
CA ASP A 403 22.44 1.29 -4.41
C ASP A 403 22.03 2.61 -5.11
N GLU A 404 21.76 2.54 -6.42
CA GLU A 404 21.37 3.70 -7.23
C GLU A 404 19.93 4.10 -6.89
N ALA A 405 19.03 3.12 -6.73
CA ALA A 405 17.64 3.34 -6.37
C ALA A 405 17.47 4.09 -5.04
N TYR A 406 18.38 3.84 -4.09
CA TYR A 406 18.37 4.46 -2.77
C TYR A 406 19.35 5.64 -2.62
N ASN A 407 20.04 6.05 -3.70
CA ASN A 407 21.07 7.10 -3.70
C ASN A 407 22.18 6.86 -2.66
N VAL A 408 22.67 5.62 -2.55
CA VAL A 408 23.72 5.26 -1.59
C VAL A 408 25.05 4.87 -2.22
N SER A 409 25.17 4.89 -3.55
CA SER A 409 26.37 4.52 -4.31
C SER A 409 27.64 5.27 -3.86
N ASP A 410 27.50 6.55 -3.49
CA ASP A 410 28.63 7.40 -3.05
C ASP A 410 29.07 7.15 -1.58
N ILE A 411 28.32 6.32 -0.83
CA ILE A 411 28.58 6.04 0.58
C ILE A 411 28.81 4.55 0.86
N LEU A 412 29.28 3.80 -0.13
CA LEU A 412 29.67 2.39 0.00
C LEU A 412 31.13 2.23 0.47
N ILE A 413 31.51 1.01 0.89
CA ILE A 413 32.83 0.63 1.45
C ILE A 413 33.29 -0.71 0.92
#